data_AF-A0A522E5N3-F1
#
_entry.id   AF-A0A522E5N3-F1
#
_cell.length_a   1.000
_cell.length_b   1.000
_cell.length_c   1.000
_cell.angle_alpha   90.00
_cell.angle_beta   90.00
_cell.angle_gamma   90.00
#
_symmetry.space_group_name_H-M   'P 1'
#
loop_
_entity.id
_entity.type
_entity.pdbx_description
1 polymer ?
#
loop_
_entity_poly.entity_id
_entity_poly.type
_entity_poly.pdbx_seq_one_letter_code
_entity_poly.pdbx_strand_id
1 'polypeptide(L)'
;MDFNDYSTQKSLPWKPIALLAGGLVIVVVVAVLVIRLVTSVKQDQALVQNGSSQEAINLVCEEAVDPEACQQKRISDLAQDQGSSQMCDLLESAELMDNCYWSLARVTQQITLCEKISVAESSSRCMDDIFEVRAFSAMDTSLCGSIVQENRRNRCIDWIDPVTPANCGERDPALCSDLEKDLQARATLDQTLCKEIVDESIRDNCLEFITDKWEDLNSDGDRDGLTGVQEQEYGTDPDNSDTDGDSYLDGAEVEAGYDPNGSGLLE
;
A
#
# COMPACT_ATOMS: atom_id res chain seq x y z
N MET A 1 44.54 32.20 71.59
CA MET A 1 43.86 31.15 72.37
C MET A 1 44.22 29.84 71.67
N ASP A 2 45.27 29.12 72.11
CA ASP A 2 45.25 28.14 73.23
C ASP A 2 44.16 27.07 73.01
N PHE A 3 44.33 25.75 73.11
CA PHE A 3 45.36 24.78 73.53
C PHE A 3 44.96 23.46 72.80
N ASN A 4 45.86 22.71 72.17
CA ASN A 4 46.53 21.49 72.66
C ASN A 4 45.65 20.37 73.28
N ASP A 5 46.04 19.11 72.96
CA ASP A 5 45.78 17.81 73.61
C ASP A 5 44.42 17.09 73.38
N TYR A 6 44.30 15.75 73.25
CA TYR A 6 45.22 14.63 73.54
C TYR A 6 44.79 13.31 72.84
N SER A 7 45.80 12.46 72.57
CA SER A 7 45.84 10.97 72.59
C SER A 7 44.86 10.15 71.72
N THR A 8 45.28 9.49 70.64
CA THR A 8 45.94 8.15 70.52
C THR A 8 45.21 6.95 71.13
N GLN A 9 44.73 6.01 70.29
CA GLN A 9 45.10 4.58 70.43
C GLN A 9 44.91 3.74 69.14
N LYS A 10 46.05 3.28 68.62
CA LYS A 10 46.40 2.06 67.86
C LYS A 10 45.30 1.11 67.33
N SER A 11 45.38 0.82 66.03
CA SER A 11 45.85 -0.49 65.54
C SER A 11 46.52 -0.35 64.15
N LEU A 12 47.52 -1.18 63.91
CA LEU A 12 48.48 -1.15 62.79
C LEU A 12 48.18 -2.36 61.87
N PRO A 13 48.92 -2.55 60.76
CA PRO A 13 48.73 -2.05 59.40
C PRO A 13 48.35 -3.21 58.43
N TRP A 14 48.04 -2.93 57.16
CA TRP A 14 48.52 -3.69 55.97
C TRP A 14 48.21 -2.83 54.73
N LYS A 15 49.25 -2.26 54.12
CA LYS A 15 49.21 -1.65 52.77
C LYS A 15 49.44 -2.77 51.73
N PRO A 16 49.52 -2.47 50.42
CA PRO A 16 48.51 -1.99 49.46
C PRO A 16 48.49 -2.96 48.23
N ILE A 17 47.99 -2.54 47.05
CA ILE A 17 48.10 -3.22 45.72
C ILE A 17 46.97 -4.22 45.42
N ALA A 18 45.80 -3.75 44.97
CA ALA A 18 44.80 -4.63 44.35
C ALA A 18 43.83 -3.95 43.36
N LEU A 19 44.12 -2.75 42.85
CA LEU A 19 43.13 -2.00 42.05
C LEU A 19 43.50 -1.67 40.60
N LEU A 20 44.61 -2.21 40.06
CA LEU A 20 44.94 -2.02 38.63
C LEU A 20 44.96 -3.31 37.80
N ALA A 21 45.09 -4.49 38.42
CA ALA A 21 45.02 -5.77 37.71
C ALA A 21 43.57 -6.26 37.51
N GLY A 22 42.67 -6.02 38.48
CA GLY A 22 41.28 -6.48 38.41
C GLY A 22 40.46 -5.80 37.32
N GLY A 23 40.67 -4.50 37.08
CA GLY A 23 39.95 -3.75 36.05
C GLY A 23 40.27 -4.22 34.63
N LEU A 24 41.55 -4.48 34.33
CA LEU A 24 41.98 -4.96 33.02
C LEU A 24 41.47 -6.38 32.73
N VAL A 25 41.48 -7.25 33.74
CA VAL A 25 40.95 -8.62 33.60
C VAL A 25 39.44 -8.60 33.35
N ILE A 26 38.68 -7.74 34.04
CA ILE A 26 37.23 -7.62 33.80
C ILE A 26 36.94 -7.08 32.40
N VAL A 27 37.66 -6.06 31.93
CA VAL A 27 37.47 -5.53 30.57
C VAL A 27 37.79 -6.57 29.50
N VAL A 28 38.87 -7.35 29.68
CA VAL A 28 39.23 -8.42 28.75
C VAL A 28 38.20 -9.55 28.79
N VAL A 29 37.71 -9.94 29.97
CA VAL A 29 36.68 -10.97 30.10
C VAL A 29 35.35 -10.52 29.47
N VAL A 30 34.93 -9.27 29.69
CA VAL A 30 33.73 -8.71 29.04
C VAL A 30 33.93 -8.62 27.53
N ALA A 31 35.09 -8.16 27.05
CA ALA A 31 35.39 -8.11 25.62
C ALA A 31 35.40 -9.52 24.99
N VAL A 32 35.97 -10.52 25.66
CA VAL A 32 35.96 -11.92 25.20
C VAL A 32 34.55 -12.49 25.23
N LEU A 33 33.73 -12.17 26.25
CA LEU A 33 32.33 -12.59 26.33
C LEU A 33 31.50 -11.93 25.24
N VAL A 34 31.66 -10.63 25.00
CA VAL A 34 30.97 -9.90 23.91
C VAL A 34 31.43 -10.42 22.55
N ILE A 35 32.74 -10.65 22.35
CA ILE A 35 33.26 -11.26 21.12
C ILE A 35 32.67 -12.65 20.96
N ARG A 36 32.65 -13.51 22.00
CA ARG A 36 32.03 -14.84 21.97
C ARG A 36 30.55 -14.77 21.65
N LEU A 37 29.82 -13.82 22.22
CA LEU A 37 28.38 -13.62 22.00
C LEU A 37 28.11 -13.14 20.57
N VAL A 38 28.88 -12.17 20.08
CA VAL A 38 28.80 -11.65 18.71
C VAL A 38 29.23 -12.71 17.69
N THR A 39 30.28 -13.50 17.98
CA THR A 39 30.68 -14.62 17.12
C THR A 39 29.66 -15.74 17.16
N SER A 40 29.02 -16.04 18.30
CA SER A 40 27.94 -17.03 18.39
C SER A 40 26.74 -16.63 17.54
N VAL A 41 26.32 -15.36 17.64
CA VAL A 41 25.21 -14.82 16.83
C VAL A 41 25.55 -14.82 15.34
N LYS A 42 26.81 -14.51 14.97
CA LYS A 42 27.25 -14.60 13.56
C LYS A 42 27.41 -16.04 13.06
N GLN A 43 27.77 -16.96 13.94
CA GLN A 43 27.99 -18.37 13.59
C GLN A 43 26.66 -19.12 13.42
N ASP A 44 25.59 -18.70 14.10
CA ASP A 44 24.22 -19.17 13.85
C ASP A 44 23.65 -18.64 12.51
N GLN A 45 24.07 -17.45 12.06
CA GLN A 45 23.65 -16.91 10.77
C GLN A 45 24.43 -17.49 9.56
N ALA A 46 25.66 -17.99 9.77
CA ALA A 46 26.51 -18.45 8.68
C ALA A 46 26.37 -19.96 8.33
N LEU A 47 25.74 -20.77 9.20
CA LEU A 47 25.71 -22.24 9.04
C LEU A 47 24.30 -22.85 8.86
N VAL A 48 23.22 -22.06 8.86
CA VAL A 48 21.84 -22.61 8.84
C VAL A 48 21.06 -22.33 7.55
N GLN A 49 21.35 -21.31 6.75
CA GLN A 49 20.29 -20.74 5.90
C GLN A 49 20.10 -21.35 4.50
N ASN A 50 21.07 -22.07 3.91
CA ASN A 50 20.92 -22.51 2.50
C ASN A 50 20.75 -24.03 2.33
N GLY A 51 21.39 -24.86 3.15
CA GLY A 51 21.29 -26.32 3.06
C GLY A 51 20.08 -26.92 3.80
N SER A 52 19.76 -26.40 4.99
CA SER A 52 18.70 -26.96 5.83
C SER A 52 17.29 -26.59 5.35
N SER A 53 17.16 -25.44 4.69
CA SER A 53 15.89 -24.89 4.20
C SER A 53 15.33 -25.70 3.04
N GLN A 54 16.19 -26.09 2.08
CA GLN A 54 15.76 -26.84 0.90
C GLN A 54 15.33 -28.26 1.24
N GLU A 55 16.10 -28.96 2.07
CA GLU A 55 15.76 -30.30 2.53
C GLU A 55 14.44 -30.33 3.32
N ALA A 56 14.22 -29.31 4.17
CA ALA A 56 12.97 -29.17 4.90
C ALA A 56 11.77 -28.87 3.99
N ILE A 57 11.93 -28.00 2.99
CA ILE A 57 10.87 -27.68 2.03
C ILE A 57 10.54 -28.90 1.17
N ASN A 58 11.55 -29.63 0.71
CA ASN A 58 11.37 -30.85 -0.07
C ASN A 58 10.58 -31.91 0.71
N LEU A 59 10.92 -32.13 1.97
CA LEU A 59 10.21 -33.07 2.84
C LEU A 59 8.74 -32.68 3.04
N VAL A 60 8.45 -31.38 3.19
CA VAL A 60 7.09 -30.89 3.39
C VAL A 60 6.25 -30.97 2.12
N CYS A 61 6.88 -30.79 0.96
CA CYS A 61 6.19 -30.79 -0.34
C CYS A 61 6.10 -32.17 -1.00
N GLU A 62 6.81 -33.18 -0.50
CA GLU A 62 6.84 -34.53 -1.08
C GLU A 62 5.44 -35.17 -1.16
N GLU A 63 4.60 -34.96 -0.15
CA GLU A 63 3.23 -35.50 -0.09
C GLU A 63 2.15 -34.53 -0.61
N ALA A 64 2.54 -33.38 -1.16
CA ALA A 64 1.59 -32.43 -1.71
C ALA A 64 0.94 -32.96 -2.99
N VAL A 65 -0.29 -32.52 -3.26
CA VAL A 65 -1.00 -32.83 -4.52
C VAL A 65 -0.20 -32.34 -5.74
N ASP A 66 0.48 -31.20 -5.58
CA ASP A 66 1.39 -30.61 -6.55
C ASP A 66 2.69 -30.21 -5.83
N PRO A 67 3.72 -31.07 -5.85
CA PRO A 67 5.01 -30.79 -5.20
C PRO A 67 5.72 -29.56 -5.77
N GLU A 68 5.62 -29.31 -7.07
CA GLU A 68 6.28 -28.18 -7.74
C GLU A 68 5.64 -26.85 -7.33
N ALA A 69 4.30 -26.77 -7.35
CA ALA A 69 3.59 -25.59 -6.88
C ALA A 69 3.81 -25.34 -5.37
N CYS A 70 3.90 -26.40 -4.57
CA CYS A 70 4.25 -26.30 -3.14
C CYS A 70 5.65 -25.71 -2.93
N GLN A 71 6.65 -26.22 -3.66
CA GLN A 71 8.03 -25.74 -3.59
C GLN A 71 8.12 -24.28 -4.06
N GLN A 72 7.53 -23.97 -5.22
CA GLN A 72 7.52 -22.61 -5.77
C GLN A 72 7.00 -21.61 -4.75
N LYS A 73 5.84 -21.89 -4.13
CA LYS A 73 5.23 -21.00 -3.16
C LYS A 73 6.12 -20.81 -1.94
N ARG A 74 6.58 -21.89 -1.31
CA ARG A 74 7.39 -21.83 -0.08
C ARG A 74 8.72 -21.13 -0.29
N ILE A 75 9.39 -21.41 -1.41
CA ILE A 75 10.68 -20.79 -1.74
C ILE A 75 10.48 -19.32 -2.08
N SER A 76 9.43 -18.96 -2.83
CA SER A 76 9.12 -17.56 -3.16
C SER A 76 8.76 -16.75 -1.91
N ASP A 77 8.00 -17.31 -0.97
CA ASP A 77 7.67 -16.68 0.31
C ASP A 77 8.95 -16.44 1.12
N LEU A 78 9.83 -17.45 1.22
CA LEU A 78 11.11 -17.33 1.91
C LEU A 78 12.03 -16.28 1.26
N ALA A 79 12.07 -16.24 -0.08
CA ALA A 79 12.84 -15.26 -0.82
C ALA A 79 12.38 -13.83 -0.50
N GLN A 80 11.07 -13.61 -0.44
CA GLN A 80 10.46 -12.33 -0.11
C GLN A 80 10.70 -11.94 1.36
N ASP A 81 10.45 -12.85 2.31
CA ASP A 81 10.65 -12.63 3.75
C ASP A 81 12.09 -12.26 4.09
N GLN A 82 13.05 -12.86 3.38
CA GLN A 82 14.47 -12.60 3.58
C GLN A 82 15.05 -11.52 2.67
N GLY A 83 14.30 -11.08 1.66
CA GLY A 83 14.80 -10.21 0.59
C GLY A 83 15.99 -10.82 -0.17
N SER A 84 16.12 -12.15 -0.20
CA SER A 84 17.31 -12.85 -0.69
C SER A 84 17.03 -13.57 -2.00
N SER A 85 17.64 -13.09 -3.08
CA SER A 85 17.51 -13.69 -4.41
C SER A 85 18.11 -15.10 -4.49
N GLN A 86 19.02 -15.45 -3.56
CA GLN A 86 19.67 -16.78 -3.52
C GLN A 86 18.68 -17.90 -3.23
N MET A 87 17.53 -17.57 -2.61
CA MET A 87 16.49 -18.57 -2.38
C MET A 87 15.86 -19.03 -3.69
N CYS A 88 15.72 -18.15 -4.69
CA CYS A 88 15.21 -18.54 -6.00
C CYS A 88 16.14 -19.51 -6.76
N ASP A 89 17.45 -19.48 -6.48
CA ASP A 89 18.43 -20.40 -7.08
C ASP A 89 18.28 -21.85 -6.61
N LEU A 90 17.45 -22.10 -5.58
CA LEU A 90 17.14 -23.43 -5.08
C LEU A 90 16.07 -24.16 -5.92
N LEU A 91 15.40 -23.46 -6.85
CA LEU A 91 14.39 -24.04 -7.73
C LEU A 91 15.04 -24.71 -8.94
N GLU A 92 14.64 -25.95 -9.23
CA GLU A 92 15.23 -26.74 -10.32
C GLU A 92 14.68 -26.34 -11.70
N SER A 93 13.41 -25.92 -11.76
CA SER A 93 12.77 -25.49 -13.00
C SER A 93 13.09 -24.03 -13.29
N ALA A 94 13.56 -23.76 -14.51
CA ALA A 94 13.80 -22.40 -14.99
C ALA A 94 12.54 -21.53 -14.93
N GLU A 95 11.36 -22.11 -15.18
CA GLU A 95 10.09 -21.39 -15.09
C GLU A 95 9.76 -20.99 -13.64
N LEU A 96 9.94 -21.91 -12.68
CA LEU A 96 9.69 -21.62 -11.27
C LEU A 96 10.68 -20.58 -10.75
N MET A 97 11.95 -20.69 -11.15
CA MET A 97 13.01 -19.74 -10.81
C MET A 97 12.71 -18.34 -11.37
N ASP A 98 12.32 -18.24 -12.64
CA ASP A 98 11.92 -16.97 -13.28
C ASP A 98 10.74 -16.31 -12.55
N ASN A 99 9.72 -17.10 -12.19
CA ASN A 99 8.58 -16.63 -11.42
C ASN A 99 8.97 -16.15 -10.01
N CYS A 100 9.89 -16.85 -9.34
CA CYS A 100 10.42 -16.43 -8.05
C CYS A 100 11.15 -15.08 -8.18
N TYR A 101 12.03 -14.94 -9.17
CA TYR A 101 12.74 -13.69 -9.42
C TYR A 101 11.79 -12.53 -9.72
N TRP A 102 10.77 -12.75 -10.54
CA TRP A 102 9.75 -11.73 -10.81
C TRP A 102 9.03 -11.30 -9.53
N SER A 103 8.53 -12.25 -8.74
CA SER A 103 7.81 -11.94 -7.49
C SER A 103 8.68 -11.15 -6.51
N LEU A 104 9.95 -11.55 -6.34
CA LEU A 104 10.91 -10.86 -5.48
C LEU A 104 11.23 -9.46 -6.00
N ALA A 105 11.39 -9.31 -7.32
CA ALA A 105 11.66 -8.02 -7.96
C ALA A 105 10.53 -7.02 -7.74
N ARG A 106 9.27 -7.46 -7.80
CA ARG A 106 8.09 -6.63 -7.50
C ARG A 106 8.02 -6.20 -6.04
N VAL A 107 8.27 -7.10 -5.09
CA VAL A 107 8.18 -6.74 -3.66
C VAL A 107 9.34 -5.87 -3.21
N THR A 108 10.56 -6.20 -3.65
CA THR A 108 11.77 -5.46 -3.28
C THR A 108 12.00 -4.23 -4.15
N GLN A 109 11.25 -4.08 -5.23
CA GLN A 109 11.41 -3.03 -6.24
C GLN A 109 12.83 -3.02 -6.86
N GLN A 110 13.52 -4.16 -6.96
CA GLN A 110 14.88 -4.24 -7.52
C GLN A 110 14.86 -4.72 -8.98
N ILE A 111 15.10 -3.79 -9.92
CA ILE A 111 15.09 -4.07 -11.37
C ILE A 111 16.13 -5.11 -11.78
N THR A 112 17.29 -5.13 -11.12
CA THR A 112 18.37 -6.09 -11.40
C THR A 112 17.96 -7.54 -11.19
N LEU A 113 16.88 -7.81 -10.44
CA LEU A 113 16.33 -9.15 -10.31
C LEU A 113 15.60 -9.60 -11.58
N CYS A 114 15.00 -8.69 -12.33
CA CYS A 114 14.39 -9.01 -13.63
C CYS A 114 15.43 -9.44 -14.67
N GLU A 115 16.68 -8.98 -14.56
CA GLU A 115 17.78 -9.39 -15.46
C GLU A 115 18.16 -10.86 -15.28
N LYS A 116 17.77 -11.49 -14.17
CA LYS A 116 18.01 -12.91 -13.91
C LYS A 116 16.98 -13.84 -14.56
N ILE A 117 15.86 -13.28 -15.05
CA ILE A 117 14.81 -14.03 -15.71
C ILE A 117 15.33 -14.51 -17.07
N SER A 118 15.23 -15.82 -17.30
CA SER A 118 15.82 -16.50 -18.45
C SER A 118 15.16 -16.09 -19.78
N VAL A 119 13.84 -15.86 -19.77
CA VAL A 119 13.08 -15.46 -20.95
C VAL A 119 13.10 -13.94 -21.11
N ALA A 120 13.70 -13.45 -22.20
CA ALA A 120 13.86 -12.02 -22.45
C ALA A 120 12.53 -11.24 -22.45
N GLU A 121 11.45 -11.82 -22.99
CA GLU A 121 10.13 -11.21 -22.95
C GLU A 121 9.60 -11.07 -21.52
N SER A 122 9.70 -12.13 -20.71
CA SER A 122 9.32 -12.12 -19.29
C SER A 122 10.18 -11.16 -18.47
N SER A 123 11.48 -11.07 -18.76
CA SER A 123 12.40 -10.11 -18.17
C SER A 123 11.96 -8.68 -18.44
N SER A 124 11.63 -8.36 -19.70
CA SER A 124 11.09 -7.05 -20.09
C SER A 124 9.77 -6.74 -19.37
N ARG A 125 8.84 -7.70 -19.31
CA ARG A 125 7.57 -7.53 -18.59
C ARG A 125 7.77 -7.31 -17.09
N CYS A 126 8.73 -7.99 -16.47
CA CYS A 126 9.10 -7.77 -15.07
C CYS A 126 9.61 -6.34 -14.83
N MET A 127 10.44 -5.80 -15.75
CA MET A 127 10.90 -4.42 -15.65
C MET A 127 9.74 -3.43 -15.77
N ASP A 128 8.84 -3.64 -16.74
CA ASP A 128 7.63 -2.85 -16.93
C ASP A 128 6.77 -2.82 -15.65
N ASP A 129 6.55 -3.97 -14.99
CA ASP A 129 5.80 -4.06 -13.73
C ASP A 129 6.41 -3.19 -12.63
N ILE A 130 7.74 -3.19 -12.51
CA ILE A 130 8.42 -2.39 -11.48
C ILE A 130 8.31 -0.91 -11.81
N PHE A 131 8.51 -0.50 -13.06
CA PHE A 131 8.34 0.89 -13.45
C PHE A 131 6.91 1.39 -13.22
N GLU A 132 5.91 0.57 -13.50
CA GLU A 132 4.50 0.89 -13.25
C GLU A 132 4.23 1.08 -11.74
N VAL A 133 4.68 0.18 -10.87
CA VAL A 133 4.52 0.33 -9.41
C VAL A 133 5.26 1.57 -8.89
N ARG A 134 6.46 1.84 -9.38
CA ARG A 134 7.21 3.06 -9.01
C ARG A 134 6.50 4.33 -9.48
N ALA A 135 5.98 4.33 -10.70
CA ALA A 135 5.24 5.45 -11.26
C ALA A 135 4.01 5.78 -10.41
N PHE A 136 3.20 4.76 -10.06
CA PHE A 136 2.01 4.93 -9.23
C PHE A 136 2.31 5.37 -7.80
N SER A 137 3.33 4.80 -7.18
CA SER A 137 3.73 5.19 -5.81
C SER A 137 4.33 6.60 -5.74
N ALA A 138 4.99 7.06 -6.80
CA ALA A 138 5.57 8.40 -6.88
C ALA A 138 4.62 9.46 -7.49
N MET A 139 3.49 9.04 -8.10
CA MET A 139 2.66 9.88 -8.97
C MET A 139 3.48 10.60 -10.06
N ASP A 140 4.40 9.87 -10.69
CA ASP A 140 5.38 10.41 -11.65
C ASP A 140 5.27 9.72 -13.02
N THR A 141 4.74 10.43 -14.02
CA THR A 141 4.56 9.94 -15.38
C THR A 141 5.88 9.72 -16.13
N SER A 142 6.98 10.33 -15.70
CA SER A 142 8.29 10.12 -16.32
C SER A 142 8.77 8.66 -16.17
N LEU A 143 8.36 7.99 -15.09
CA LEU A 143 8.64 6.59 -14.84
C LEU A 143 7.86 5.67 -15.79
N CYS A 144 6.63 6.03 -16.16
CA CYS A 144 5.87 5.32 -17.21
C CYS A 144 6.64 5.32 -18.54
N GLY A 145 7.41 6.37 -18.84
CA GLY A 145 8.28 6.46 -20.02
C GLY A 145 9.34 5.37 -20.13
N SER A 146 9.63 4.63 -19.05
CA SER A 146 10.56 3.49 -19.06
C SER A 146 9.90 2.15 -19.36
N ILE A 147 8.56 2.07 -19.33
CA ILE A 147 7.79 0.86 -19.64
C ILE A 147 7.88 0.59 -21.13
N VAL A 148 8.42 -0.54 -21.56
CA VAL A 148 8.63 -0.90 -22.97
C VAL A 148 7.30 -1.07 -23.70
N GLN A 149 6.36 -1.84 -23.14
CA GLN A 149 5.08 -2.11 -23.78
C GLN A 149 4.20 -0.85 -23.88
N GLU A 150 3.92 -0.41 -25.10
CA GLU A 150 3.17 0.82 -25.39
C GLU A 150 1.80 0.86 -24.72
N ASN A 151 1.01 -0.21 -24.84
CA ASN A 151 -0.31 -0.26 -24.19
C ASN A 151 -0.21 -0.11 -22.67
N ARG A 152 0.84 -0.64 -22.04
CA ARG A 152 1.05 -0.50 -20.58
C ARG A 152 1.53 0.90 -20.23
N ARG A 153 2.45 1.45 -21.02
CA ARG A 153 2.95 2.81 -20.88
C ARG A 153 1.79 3.81 -20.92
N ASN A 154 0.91 3.71 -21.92
CA ASN A 154 -0.23 4.61 -22.07
C ASN A 154 -1.19 4.48 -20.89
N ARG A 155 -1.56 3.25 -20.49
CA ARG A 155 -2.39 3.03 -19.29
C ARG A 155 -1.76 3.57 -18.00
N CYS A 156 -0.44 3.45 -17.84
CA CYS A 156 0.28 4.01 -16.70
C CYS A 156 0.17 5.54 -16.68
N ILE A 157 0.36 6.19 -17.83
CA ILE A 157 0.23 7.65 -17.96
C ILE A 157 -1.21 8.08 -17.70
N ASP A 158 -2.20 7.43 -18.31
CA ASP A 158 -3.62 7.77 -18.17
C ASP A 158 -4.14 7.56 -16.74
N TRP A 159 -3.59 6.62 -15.99
CA TRP A 159 -3.96 6.43 -14.59
C TRP A 159 -3.41 7.53 -13.67
N ILE A 160 -2.16 7.96 -13.89
CA ILE A 160 -1.51 9.01 -13.06
C ILE A 160 -2.00 10.42 -13.45
N ASP A 161 -2.13 10.66 -14.75
CA ASP A 161 -2.53 11.94 -15.33
C ASP A 161 -3.62 11.68 -16.36
N PRO A 162 -4.88 11.46 -15.91
CA PRO A 162 -5.99 11.17 -16.80
C PRO A 162 -6.29 12.35 -17.72
N VAL A 163 -6.83 12.05 -18.89
CA VAL A 163 -7.32 13.08 -19.81
C VAL A 163 -8.58 13.70 -19.22
N THR A 164 -8.57 15.01 -19.06
CA THR A 164 -9.64 15.83 -18.49
C THR A 164 -9.91 17.02 -19.41
N PRO A 165 -11.05 17.71 -19.27
CA PRO A 165 -11.28 18.97 -19.99
C PRO A 165 -10.14 19.99 -19.82
N ALA A 166 -9.40 19.95 -18.70
CA ALA A 166 -8.33 20.91 -18.41
C ALA A 166 -7.01 20.63 -19.15
N ASN A 167 -6.69 19.37 -19.45
CA ASN A 167 -5.41 18.97 -20.05
C ASN A 167 -5.55 18.29 -21.43
N CYS A 168 -6.77 18.00 -21.88
CA CYS A 168 -7.02 17.30 -23.14
C CYS A 168 -6.41 18.01 -24.36
N GLY A 169 -6.30 19.35 -24.36
CA GLY A 169 -5.78 20.11 -25.49
C GLY A 169 -4.33 19.77 -25.85
N GLU A 170 -3.54 19.31 -24.88
CA GLU A 170 -2.17 18.85 -25.11
C GLU A 170 -2.08 17.32 -25.19
N ARG A 171 -3.00 16.59 -24.54
CA ARG A 171 -2.98 15.13 -24.38
C ARG A 171 -3.75 14.38 -25.45
N ASP A 172 -5.03 14.72 -25.61
CA ASP A 172 -5.91 14.16 -26.63
C ASP A 172 -6.94 15.22 -27.06
N PRO A 173 -6.59 16.05 -28.06
CA PRO A 173 -7.47 17.10 -28.55
C PRO A 173 -8.78 16.58 -29.14
N ALA A 174 -8.82 15.32 -29.58
CA ALA A 174 -10.02 14.73 -30.17
C ALA A 174 -11.10 14.49 -29.10
N LEU A 175 -10.70 14.17 -27.87
CA LEU A 175 -11.61 13.93 -26.75
C LEU A 175 -12.09 15.21 -26.05
N CYS A 176 -11.42 16.35 -26.24
CA CYS A 176 -11.75 17.58 -25.50
C CYS A 176 -13.23 17.97 -25.57
N SER A 177 -13.79 18.01 -26.77
CA SER A 177 -15.17 18.45 -26.97
C SER A 177 -16.17 17.47 -26.35
N ASP A 178 -15.83 16.19 -26.26
CA ASP A 178 -16.68 15.17 -25.67
C ASP A 178 -16.62 15.22 -24.14
N LEU A 179 -15.43 15.41 -23.56
CA LEU A 179 -15.24 15.61 -22.13
C LEU A 179 -15.91 16.89 -21.62
N GLU A 180 -15.86 17.97 -22.39
CA GLU A 180 -16.58 19.22 -22.06
C GLU A 180 -18.10 19.01 -22.04
N LYS A 181 -18.64 18.25 -23.01
CA LYS A 181 -20.07 17.93 -23.05
C LYS A 181 -20.48 17.03 -21.91
N ASP A 182 -19.70 16.00 -21.58
CA ASP A 182 -19.94 15.13 -20.42
C ASP A 182 -19.99 15.95 -19.14
N LEU A 183 -19.01 16.84 -18.92
CA LEU A 183 -18.99 17.71 -17.74
C LEU A 183 -20.24 18.61 -17.66
N GLN A 184 -20.65 19.22 -18.78
CA GLN A 184 -21.84 20.06 -18.81
C GLN A 184 -23.11 19.23 -18.58
N ALA A 185 -23.24 18.08 -19.23
CA ALA A 185 -24.38 17.17 -19.10
C ALA A 185 -24.58 16.71 -17.66
N ARG A 186 -23.50 16.32 -16.96
CA ARG A 186 -23.54 15.92 -15.55
C ARG A 186 -23.91 17.07 -14.63
N ALA A 187 -23.42 18.28 -14.92
CA ALA A 187 -23.72 19.47 -14.12
C ALA A 187 -25.19 19.92 -14.23
N THR A 188 -25.82 19.71 -15.39
CA THR A 188 -27.21 20.14 -15.65
C THR A 188 -28.21 19.00 -15.65
N LEU A 189 -27.76 17.75 -15.50
CA LEU A 189 -28.54 16.52 -15.68
C LEU A 189 -29.25 16.45 -17.04
N ASP A 190 -28.64 17.04 -18.07
CA ASP A 190 -29.17 17.10 -19.44
C ASP A 190 -28.67 15.94 -20.31
N GLN A 191 -29.52 14.93 -20.49
CA GLN A 191 -29.22 13.77 -21.33
C GLN A 191 -29.01 14.12 -22.82
N THR A 192 -29.50 15.27 -23.30
CA THR A 192 -29.32 15.66 -24.71
C THR A 192 -27.86 15.97 -25.00
N LEU A 193 -27.15 16.58 -24.05
CA LEU A 193 -25.72 16.82 -24.14
C LEU A 193 -24.91 15.52 -24.20
N CYS A 194 -25.30 14.49 -23.41
CA CYS A 194 -24.67 13.18 -23.52
C CYS A 194 -24.84 12.59 -24.94
N LYS A 195 -26.02 12.74 -25.56
CA LYS A 195 -26.29 12.19 -26.90
C LYS A 195 -25.49 12.86 -28.02
N GLU A 196 -24.94 14.04 -27.76
CA GLU A 196 -24.05 14.75 -28.67
C GLU A 196 -22.57 14.32 -28.56
N ILE A 197 -22.25 13.47 -27.58
CA ILE A 197 -20.90 12.91 -27.39
C ILE A 197 -20.63 11.85 -28.45
N VAL A 198 -19.51 12.01 -29.16
CA VAL A 198 -19.11 11.12 -30.26
C VAL A 198 -18.54 9.83 -29.72
N ASP A 199 -17.60 9.91 -28.77
CA ASP A 199 -17.01 8.75 -28.11
C ASP A 199 -18.10 7.92 -27.39
N GLU A 200 -18.22 6.66 -27.78
CA GLU A 200 -19.29 5.79 -27.30
C GLU A 200 -19.15 5.50 -25.81
N SER A 201 -17.92 5.32 -25.31
CA SER A 201 -17.69 5.02 -23.91
C SER A 201 -18.03 6.22 -23.03
N ILE A 202 -17.63 7.42 -23.43
CA ILE A 202 -17.97 8.64 -22.67
C ILE A 202 -19.49 8.86 -22.71
N ARG A 203 -20.12 8.70 -23.88
CA ARG A 203 -21.56 8.85 -24.04
C ARG A 203 -22.35 7.89 -23.14
N ASP A 204 -21.99 6.62 -23.15
CA ASP A 204 -22.73 5.60 -22.39
C ASP A 204 -22.58 5.83 -20.88
N ASN A 205 -21.36 6.12 -20.42
CA ASN A 205 -21.09 6.48 -19.01
C ASN A 205 -21.79 7.78 -18.58
N CYS A 206 -21.96 8.74 -19.50
CA CYS A 206 -22.70 9.99 -19.27
C CYS A 206 -24.19 9.70 -19.09
N LEU A 207 -24.78 8.90 -19.98
CA LEU A 207 -26.19 8.53 -19.94
C LEU A 207 -26.54 7.68 -18.71
N GLU A 208 -25.68 6.74 -18.35
CA GLU A 208 -25.82 5.92 -17.13
C GLU A 208 -25.83 6.81 -15.90
N PHE A 209 -24.81 7.66 -15.71
CA PHE A 209 -24.75 8.59 -14.58
C PHE A 209 -26.00 9.46 -14.44
N ILE A 210 -26.48 10.02 -15.55
CA ILE A 210 -27.69 10.84 -15.49
C ILE A 210 -28.90 9.96 -15.14
N THR A 211 -29.05 8.79 -15.75
CA THR A 211 -30.18 7.89 -15.45
C THR A 211 -30.22 7.53 -13.96
N ASP A 212 -29.09 7.12 -13.40
CA ASP A 212 -28.97 6.78 -11.98
C ASP A 212 -29.30 8.00 -11.11
N LYS A 213 -28.73 9.17 -11.44
CA LYS A 213 -28.99 10.40 -10.67
C LYS A 213 -30.47 10.81 -10.69
N TRP A 214 -31.18 10.59 -11.79
CA TRP A 214 -32.61 10.85 -11.88
C TRP A 214 -33.42 9.87 -11.03
N GLU A 215 -32.99 8.61 -10.91
CA GLU A 215 -33.63 7.62 -10.03
C GLU A 215 -33.46 8.02 -8.56
N ASP A 216 -32.24 8.35 -8.13
CA ASP A 216 -31.96 8.82 -6.77
C ASP A 216 -32.82 10.02 -6.38
N LEU A 217 -32.91 11.02 -7.27
CA LEU A 217 -33.66 12.24 -7.02
C LEU A 217 -35.17 12.00 -6.88
N ASN A 218 -35.74 11.01 -7.58
CA ASN A 218 -37.18 10.75 -7.56
C ASN A 218 -37.59 9.60 -6.62
N SER A 219 -36.62 8.89 -6.06
CA SER A 219 -36.86 7.85 -5.06
C SER A 219 -36.85 8.44 -3.66
N ASP A 220 -37.52 7.74 -2.75
CA ASP A 220 -37.46 7.91 -1.31
C ASP A 220 -36.58 6.75 -0.79
N GLY A 221 -35.28 7.04 -0.61
CA GLY A 221 -34.23 6.03 -0.44
C GLY A 221 -34.33 5.29 0.89
N ASP A 222 -34.52 6.05 1.96
CA ASP A 222 -34.58 5.59 3.34
C ASP A 222 -36.02 5.39 3.86
N ARG A 223 -37.02 5.83 3.09
CA ARG A 223 -38.46 5.64 3.36
C ARG A 223 -38.98 6.47 4.51
N ASP A 224 -38.45 7.67 4.66
CA ASP A 224 -38.83 8.63 5.68
C ASP A 224 -40.01 9.53 5.25
N GLY A 225 -40.32 9.54 3.94
CA GLY A 225 -41.38 10.33 3.32
C GLY A 225 -40.90 11.51 2.46
N LEU A 226 -39.60 11.71 2.30
CA LEU A 226 -38.98 12.67 1.38
C LEU A 226 -38.39 11.95 0.17
N THR A 227 -38.55 12.54 -1.00
CA THR A 227 -37.79 12.13 -2.18
C THR A 227 -36.41 12.79 -2.18
N GLY A 228 -35.42 12.23 -2.87
CA GLY A 228 -34.09 12.83 -2.94
C GLY A 228 -34.05 14.30 -3.41
N VAL A 229 -35.02 14.75 -4.23
CA VAL A 229 -35.19 16.19 -4.55
C VAL A 229 -35.56 17.00 -3.30
N GLN A 230 -36.50 16.52 -2.50
CA GLN A 230 -36.94 17.19 -1.28
C GLN A 230 -35.83 17.17 -0.24
N GLU A 231 -35.11 16.06 -0.12
CA GLU A 231 -33.97 15.96 0.79
C GLU A 231 -32.86 16.93 0.41
N GLN A 232 -32.56 17.07 -0.89
CA GLN A 232 -31.66 18.11 -1.37
C GLN A 232 -32.16 19.53 -1.07
N GLU A 233 -33.47 19.76 -1.13
CA GLU A 233 -34.10 21.05 -0.80
C GLU A 233 -34.00 21.39 0.69
N TYR A 234 -34.22 20.40 1.56
CA TYR A 234 -34.16 20.57 3.01
C TYR A 234 -32.77 20.35 3.61
N GLY A 235 -31.82 19.83 2.83
CA GLY A 235 -30.44 19.59 3.27
C GLY A 235 -30.27 18.32 4.10
N THR A 236 -31.19 17.35 3.98
CA THR A 236 -31.16 16.07 4.70
C THR A 236 -30.36 15.00 3.93
N ASP A 237 -30.03 13.90 4.59
CA ASP A 237 -29.24 12.80 4.02
C ASP A 237 -30.15 11.71 3.40
N PRO A 238 -30.08 11.49 2.06
CA PRO A 238 -30.97 10.57 1.34
C PRO A 238 -30.89 9.08 1.71
N ASP A 239 -29.89 8.72 2.51
CA ASP A 239 -29.70 7.37 3.02
C ASP A 239 -29.95 7.28 4.54
N ASN A 240 -30.45 8.34 5.18
CA ASN A 240 -30.64 8.40 6.62
C ASN A 240 -31.93 9.13 7.02
N SER A 241 -32.92 8.35 7.44
CA SER A 241 -34.29 8.78 7.70
C SER A 241 -34.48 9.76 8.87
N ASP A 242 -33.40 10.13 9.57
CA ASP A 242 -33.34 10.97 10.77
C ASP A 242 -31.95 11.64 10.76
N THR A 243 -31.83 12.73 10.00
CA THR A 243 -30.55 13.38 9.66
C THR A 243 -29.87 13.96 10.90
N ASP A 244 -30.64 14.58 11.80
CA ASP A 244 -30.10 15.22 12.99
C ASP A 244 -29.98 14.26 14.20
N GLY A 245 -30.57 13.07 14.10
CA GLY A 245 -30.47 11.98 15.06
C GLY A 245 -31.31 12.17 16.32
N ASP A 246 -32.37 12.98 16.25
CA ASP A 246 -33.22 13.31 17.39
C ASP A 246 -34.41 12.35 17.59
N SER A 247 -34.50 11.32 16.74
CA SER A 247 -35.54 10.27 16.70
C SER A 247 -36.87 10.67 16.05
N TYR A 248 -36.94 11.83 15.40
CA TYR A 248 -37.99 12.16 14.44
C TYR A 248 -37.50 11.87 13.01
N LEU A 249 -38.45 11.57 12.12
CA LEU A 249 -38.09 11.31 10.72
C LEU A 249 -38.09 12.64 9.97
N ASP A 250 -37.12 12.87 9.09
CA ASP A 250 -36.98 14.16 8.41
C ASP A 250 -38.27 14.53 7.65
N GLY A 251 -38.86 13.57 6.94
CA GLY A 251 -40.15 13.74 6.26
C GLY A 251 -41.32 14.05 7.18
N ALA A 252 -41.34 13.49 8.39
CA ALA A 252 -42.36 13.79 9.39
C ALA A 252 -42.18 15.19 9.98
N GLU A 253 -40.93 15.64 10.15
CA GLU A 253 -40.61 16.97 10.63
C GLU A 253 -40.98 18.04 9.62
N VAL A 254 -40.60 17.85 8.35
CA VAL A 254 -40.98 18.73 7.24
C VAL A 254 -42.51 18.82 7.11
N GLU A 255 -43.23 17.70 7.16
CA GLU A 255 -44.71 17.71 7.12
C GLU A 255 -45.32 18.50 8.29
N ALA A 256 -44.68 18.43 9.47
CA ALA A 256 -45.12 19.13 10.68
C ALA A 256 -44.59 20.57 10.81
N GLY A 257 -43.73 21.02 9.90
CA GLY A 257 -43.14 22.36 9.88
C GLY A 257 -41.96 22.55 10.85
N TYR A 258 -41.24 21.50 11.17
CA TYR A 258 -39.99 21.50 11.96
C TYR A 258 -38.76 21.39 11.05
N ASP A 259 -37.61 21.85 11.53
CA ASP A 259 -36.33 21.78 10.82
C ASP A 259 -35.74 20.37 10.94
N PRO A 260 -35.59 19.59 9.85
CA PRO A 260 -35.06 18.23 9.91
C PRO A 260 -33.53 18.14 10.13
N ASN A 261 -32.84 19.29 10.22
CA ASN A 261 -31.40 19.33 10.49
C ASN A 261 -31.07 19.82 11.90
N GLY A 262 -32.06 19.97 12.76
CA GLY A 262 -31.85 20.41 14.13
C GLY A 262 -33.10 20.94 14.82
N SER A 263 -32.90 21.52 15.99
CA SER A 263 -34.04 22.07 16.74
C SER A 263 -34.60 23.34 16.09
N GLY A 264 -35.87 23.36 15.71
CA GLY A 264 -36.52 24.59 15.27
C GLY A 264 -37.79 24.39 14.44
N LEU A 265 -38.35 25.49 13.95
CA LEU A 265 -39.36 25.46 12.89
C LEU A 265 -38.64 25.57 11.53
N LEU A 266 -39.20 24.94 10.51
CA LEU A 266 -38.76 25.07 9.13
C LEU A 266 -38.96 26.53 8.66
N GLU A 267 -37.87 27.25 8.37
CA GLU A 267 -37.88 28.66 7.89
C GLU A 267 -37.87 28.78 6.36
#